data_AF-A0A7S1TID9-F1
#
_entry.id   AF-A0A7S1TID9-F1
#
_cell.length_a   1.000
_cell.length_b   1.000
_cell.length_c   1.000
_cell.angle_alpha   90.00
_cell.angle_beta   90.00
_cell.angle_gamma   90.00
#
_symmetry.space_group_name_H-M   'P 1'
#
loop_
_entity.id
_entity.type
_entity.pdbx_description
1 polymer ?
#
loop_
_entity_poly.entity_id
_entity_poly.type
_entity_poly.pdbx_seq_one_letter_code
_entity_poly.pdbx_strand_id
1 'polypeptide(L)'
;MEYVARALRQAEVFLEHVDDRVAQTQRRIAIETVTHGAIDVSDALGSTDLEGERNTRRDFTLAESKQVPLSASVEVDRVVGPLKEENDTLRARLGTVSDELEDLREERRELARNLKQAKALLEDLEESLKNRTVEIRNLEDAISREESRAAHGEEKIRRETASTKERVESKNRAHISLMEDLQTLIRQKQKQCLDIEEDMQGSRKRLEERRVLDSETAGEARREAAQAALHLEIEVRKHNETRYRIKEREEALEASAAEAAGSLAKLERRAEEERKRQSDAVDSLRSVERELQSIGLRRSAAWATVSNLEETLLRYEDCDDRESKTRLIEKQKEKIFSAKSAIEKRDLEISRLEGEAASLREVFRRASSSTNNKKREEGRLSSLENVQQQLKQMQKANEDKECQIEAVRGERKGLLHQLEAERKKSREAHAMVAGIGQGSGGIEDFMERGDSCRRDSFARFRPSRAWPELCRRVAVELDRVSVRLLILLRKDMMVRALIVSYLLFMHILMYALVHHIASRPDTAASPPVPKGAYIPTRLAGASMPTRPGMG
;
A
#
# COMPACT_ATOMS: atom_id res chain seq x y z
N MET A 1 17.91 -5.27 6.38
CA MET A 1 18.36 -6.58 6.90
C MET A 1 19.63 -7.08 6.21
N GLU A 2 19.68 -7.20 4.88
CA GLU A 2 20.85 -7.79 4.17
C GLU A 2 22.22 -7.19 4.54
N TYR A 3 22.31 -5.88 4.75
CA TYR A 3 23.55 -5.21 5.16
C TYR A 3 24.12 -5.78 6.48
N VAL A 4 23.25 -6.02 7.47
CA VAL A 4 23.63 -6.64 8.76
C VAL A 4 24.06 -8.09 8.55
N ALA A 5 23.37 -8.84 7.68
CA ALA A 5 23.76 -10.21 7.34
C ALA A 5 25.12 -10.30 6.63
N ARG A 6 25.49 -9.30 5.81
CA ARG A 6 26.86 -9.21 5.23
C ARG A 6 27.90 -8.83 6.28
N ALA A 7 27.61 -7.84 7.14
CA ALA A 7 28.51 -7.43 8.21
C ALA A 7 28.82 -8.59 9.18
N LEU A 8 27.82 -9.39 9.55
CA LEU A 8 28.00 -10.57 10.39
C LEU A 8 28.88 -11.64 9.71
N ARG A 9 28.65 -11.96 8.43
CA ARG A 9 29.52 -12.89 7.68
C ARG A 9 30.95 -12.38 7.50
N GLN A 10 31.15 -11.06 7.40
CA GLN A 10 32.50 -10.48 7.36
C GLN A 10 33.20 -10.55 8.71
N ALA A 11 32.47 -10.42 9.83
CA ALA A 11 33.00 -10.65 11.16
C ALA A 11 33.34 -12.13 11.42
N GLU A 12 32.49 -13.05 10.95
CA GLU A 12 32.66 -14.51 11.00
C GLU A 12 33.96 -14.93 10.29
N VAL A 13 34.13 -14.57 9.01
CA VAL A 13 35.35 -14.84 8.23
C VAL A 13 36.59 -14.14 8.81
N PHE A 14 36.42 -12.96 9.44
CA PHE A 14 37.54 -12.29 10.12
C PHE A 14 38.00 -13.05 11.36
N LEU A 15 37.07 -13.60 12.16
CA LEU A 15 37.39 -14.39 13.35
C LEU A 15 38.08 -15.70 12.99
N GLU A 16 37.60 -16.44 11.98
CA GLU A 16 38.28 -17.62 11.45
C GLU A 16 39.75 -17.30 11.08
N HIS A 17 39.98 -16.16 10.41
CA HIS A 17 41.32 -15.73 9.99
C HIS A 17 42.21 -15.20 11.14
N VAL A 18 41.62 -14.84 12.28
CA VAL A 18 42.35 -14.53 13.52
C VAL A 18 42.74 -15.82 14.23
N ASP A 19 41.81 -16.78 14.37
CA ASP A 19 42.08 -18.07 15.03
C ASP A 19 43.14 -18.88 14.28
N ASP A 20 43.10 -18.90 12.94
CA ASP A 20 44.15 -19.52 12.11
C ASP A 20 45.54 -18.89 12.37
N ARG A 21 45.59 -17.56 12.55
CA ARG A 21 46.85 -16.84 12.87
C ARG A 21 47.30 -17.08 14.30
N VAL A 22 46.40 -17.15 15.26
CA VAL A 22 46.71 -17.52 16.66
C VAL A 22 47.25 -18.95 16.70
N ALA A 23 46.61 -19.89 16.00
CA ALA A 23 47.07 -21.28 15.89
C ALA A 23 48.43 -21.40 15.20
N GLN A 24 48.69 -20.66 14.11
CA GLN A 24 50.02 -20.60 13.48
C GLN A 24 51.07 -20.00 14.42
N THR A 25 50.73 -18.96 15.17
CA THR A 25 51.65 -18.31 16.12
C THR A 25 51.96 -19.22 17.31
N GLN A 26 50.96 -19.91 17.85
CA GLN A 26 51.14 -20.92 18.91
C GLN A 26 51.98 -22.11 18.44
N ARG A 27 51.75 -22.63 17.22
CA ARG A 27 52.61 -23.67 16.62
C ARG A 27 54.05 -23.20 16.46
N ARG A 28 54.26 -21.94 16.02
CA ARG A 28 55.60 -21.36 15.90
C ARG A 28 56.30 -21.26 17.26
N ILE A 29 55.61 -20.72 18.27
CA ILE A 29 56.14 -20.63 19.65
C ILE A 29 56.47 -22.04 20.18
N ALA A 30 55.62 -23.03 19.95
CA ALA A 30 55.87 -24.41 20.37
C ALA A 30 57.11 -25.04 19.70
N ILE A 31 57.39 -24.70 18.43
CA ILE A 31 58.60 -25.15 17.72
C ILE A 31 59.85 -24.40 18.20
N GLU A 32 59.74 -23.10 18.49
CA GLU A 32 60.84 -22.28 19.00
C GLU A 32 61.18 -22.63 20.47
N THR A 33 60.21 -23.05 21.30
CA THR A 33 60.49 -23.57 22.65
C THR A 33 61.09 -24.96 22.66
N VAL A 34 60.85 -25.79 21.64
CA VAL A 34 61.43 -27.14 21.53
C VAL A 34 62.87 -27.10 21.00
N THR A 35 63.28 -26.05 20.30
CA THR A 35 64.62 -25.94 19.68
C THR A 35 65.64 -25.09 20.46
N HIS A 36 65.28 -24.59 21.65
CA HIS A 36 66.17 -23.80 22.53
C HIS A 36 66.29 -24.34 23.98
N GLY A 37 66.14 -25.66 24.15
CA GLY A 37 66.18 -26.33 25.46
C GLY A 37 67.06 -27.58 25.55
N ALA A 38 68.13 -27.69 24.74
CA ALA A 38 68.98 -28.89 24.70
C ALA A 38 70.43 -28.62 24.25
N ILE A 39 71.21 -27.89 25.05
CA ILE A 39 72.68 -27.90 24.98
C ILE A 39 73.24 -27.95 26.41
N ASP A 40 73.55 -29.14 26.91
CA ASP A 40 74.58 -29.31 27.95
C ASP A 40 75.15 -30.75 27.99
N VAL A 41 76.41 -30.84 28.45
CA VAL A 41 77.29 -32.01 28.75
C VAL A 41 76.84 -33.45 28.40
N SER A 42 77.61 -34.10 27.50
CA SER A 42 78.23 -35.46 27.63
C SER A 42 79.02 -35.73 26.33
N ASP A 43 80.33 -36.02 26.23
CA ASP A 43 81.37 -36.62 27.10
C ASP A 43 81.60 -38.14 26.90
N ALA A 44 82.88 -38.51 26.83
CA ALA A 44 83.52 -39.84 26.84
C ALA A 44 83.38 -40.85 25.65
N LEU A 45 84.46 -41.65 25.51
CA LEU A 45 84.65 -42.91 24.75
C LEU A 45 84.72 -42.84 23.19
N GLY A 46 85.63 -43.54 22.50
CA GLY A 46 86.84 -44.28 22.93
C GLY A 46 87.13 -45.56 22.12
N SER A 47 88.43 -45.91 21.96
CA SER A 47 88.95 -47.20 21.43
C SER A 47 88.70 -47.49 19.92
N THR A 48 89.40 -48.37 19.20
CA THR A 48 90.55 -49.28 19.46
C THR A 48 91.48 -49.35 18.22
N ASP A 49 92.77 -49.60 18.45
CA ASP A 49 93.71 -50.54 17.81
C ASP A 49 93.46 -51.14 16.40
N LEU A 50 94.55 -51.41 15.66
CA LEU A 50 94.97 -52.76 15.23
C LEU A 50 96.40 -52.76 14.62
N GLU A 51 97.25 -53.68 15.13
CA GLU A 51 98.29 -54.52 14.47
C GLU A 51 99.27 -53.97 13.38
N GLY A 52 100.54 -54.43 13.30
CA GLY A 52 101.26 -55.41 14.14
C GLY A 52 102.64 -55.83 13.59
N GLU A 53 103.39 -56.59 14.43
CA GLU A 53 104.56 -57.48 14.16
C GLU A 53 105.84 -56.90 13.49
N ARG A 54 107.09 -57.04 13.99
CA ARG A 54 107.91 -58.14 14.62
C ARG A 54 108.61 -59.10 13.63
N ASN A 55 109.94 -58.96 13.48
CA ASN A 55 110.96 -60.04 13.48
C ASN A 55 112.37 -59.52 13.11
N THR A 56 113.44 -60.33 13.24
CA THR A 56 114.31 -60.59 14.41
C THR A 56 115.57 -61.39 13.96
N ARG A 57 116.66 -61.42 14.77
CA ARG A 57 117.81 -62.39 14.72
C ARG A 57 118.74 -62.26 13.46
N ARG A 58 120.01 -62.72 13.42
CA ARG A 58 120.95 -63.50 14.27
C ARG A 58 122.43 -63.25 13.80
N ASP A 59 123.58 -63.64 14.39
CA ASP A 59 123.97 -64.41 15.61
C ASP A 59 125.39 -64.02 16.18
N PHE A 60 126.30 -64.99 16.40
CA PHE A 60 127.65 -64.96 17.03
C PHE A 60 128.80 -65.19 15.98
N THR A 61 130.13 -65.33 16.24
CA THR A 61 130.96 -65.82 17.39
C THR A 61 132.37 -65.21 17.49
N LEU A 62 132.99 -65.28 18.69
CA LEU A 62 134.45 -65.20 18.90
C LEU A 62 135.17 -66.53 18.57
N ALA A 63 136.50 -66.49 18.43
CA ALA A 63 137.39 -67.64 18.58
C ALA A 63 138.77 -67.20 19.16
N GLU A 64 139.44 -68.07 19.92
CA GLU A 64 140.65 -67.76 20.70
C GLU A 64 141.93 -68.52 20.26
N SER A 65 143.06 -68.12 20.87
CA SER A 65 144.32 -68.88 21.03
C SER A 65 145.30 -68.85 19.85
N LYS A 66 146.62 -69.09 20.03
CA LYS A 66 147.32 -69.73 21.18
C LYS A 66 148.73 -69.15 21.41
N GLN A 67 149.39 -69.56 22.50
CA GLN A 67 150.62 -68.97 23.05
C GLN A 67 151.92 -69.71 22.63
N VAL A 68 153.06 -68.98 22.55
CA VAL A 68 154.40 -69.34 23.12
C VAL A 68 155.14 -70.56 22.51
N PRO A 69 156.50 -70.78 22.63
CA PRO A 69 157.54 -70.12 23.45
C PRO A 69 158.80 -69.56 22.71
N LEU A 70 159.76 -69.07 23.52
CA LEU A 70 161.13 -68.66 23.15
C LEU A 70 162.13 -69.83 23.17
N SER A 71 163.33 -69.65 22.58
CA SER A 71 164.61 -70.05 23.23
C SER A 71 165.88 -69.47 22.56
N ALA A 72 166.73 -68.82 23.36
CA ALA A 72 168.22 -68.86 23.35
C ALA A 72 169.05 -68.43 22.10
N SER A 73 170.28 -67.89 22.21
CA SER A 73 171.02 -67.25 23.33
C SER A 73 172.43 -66.75 22.89
N VAL A 74 172.96 -65.68 23.52
CA VAL A 74 174.41 -65.31 23.63
C VAL A 74 175.08 -64.88 22.28
N GLU A 75 176.02 -63.94 22.17
CA GLU A 75 176.90 -63.14 23.08
C GLU A 75 176.77 -61.62 22.71
N VAL A 76 177.41 -60.55 23.24
CA VAL A 76 178.55 -60.33 24.14
C VAL A 76 178.32 -59.10 25.04
N ASP A 77 178.83 -59.12 26.27
CA ASP A 77 178.82 -57.96 27.18
C ASP A 77 179.93 -56.92 26.89
N ARG A 78 179.54 -55.70 26.47
CA ARG A 78 180.33 -54.46 26.69
C ARG A 78 179.64 -53.11 26.46
N VAL A 79 178.33 -53.07 26.16
CA VAL A 79 177.59 -51.83 25.82
C VAL A 79 176.34 -51.61 26.71
N VAL A 80 176.09 -52.49 27.69
CA VAL A 80 174.78 -52.65 28.37
C VAL A 80 174.40 -51.50 29.32
N GLY A 81 175.37 -50.66 29.75
CA GLY A 81 175.11 -49.56 30.69
C GLY A 81 174.15 -48.48 30.14
N PRO A 82 174.57 -47.67 29.15
CA PRO A 82 173.76 -46.54 28.67
C PRO A 82 172.40 -46.93 28.07
N LEU A 83 172.36 -48.07 27.35
CA LEU A 83 171.17 -48.56 26.68
C LEU A 83 170.01 -48.91 27.63
N LYS A 84 170.28 -49.09 28.93
CA LYS A 84 169.25 -49.43 29.92
C LYS A 84 168.45 -48.21 30.38
N GLU A 85 169.13 -47.10 30.68
CA GLU A 85 168.48 -45.83 31.03
C GLU A 85 167.70 -45.26 29.84
N GLU A 86 168.20 -45.43 28.62
CA GLU A 86 167.48 -45.11 27.39
C GLU A 86 166.23 -46.00 27.19
N ASN A 87 166.29 -47.30 27.52
CA ASN A 87 165.12 -48.18 27.45
C ASN A 87 164.03 -47.79 28.46
N ASP A 88 164.41 -47.50 29.71
CA ASP A 88 163.45 -47.16 30.76
C ASP A 88 162.85 -45.75 30.60
N THR A 89 163.61 -44.78 30.05
CA THR A 89 163.04 -43.47 29.64
C THR A 89 162.16 -43.57 28.40
N LEU A 90 162.48 -44.44 27.43
CA LEU A 90 161.58 -44.75 26.31
C LEU A 90 160.29 -45.43 26.78
N ARG A 91 160.35 -46.32 27.79
CA ARG A 91 159.16 -46.94 28.40
C ARG A 91 158.27 -45.93 29.11
N ALA A 92 158.85 -44.99 29.85
CA ALA A 92 158.09 -43.91 30.48
C ALA A 92 157.34 -43.05 29.44
N ARG A 93 158.02 -42.70 28.33
CA ARG A 93 157.40 -42.00 27.20
C ARG A 93 156.35 -42.85 26.45
N LEU A 94 156.56 -44.16 26.34
CA LEU A 94 155.59 -45.07 25.75
C LEU A 94 154.33 -45.18 26.63
N GLY A 95 154.49 -45.10 27.95
CA GLY A 95 153.40 -44.96 28.92
C GLY A 95 152.59 -43.70 28.65
N THR A 96 153.20 -42.51 28.75
CA THR A 96 152.47 -41.24 28.55
C THR A 96 151.80 -41.15 27.17
N VAL A 97 152.45 -41.63 26.10
CA VAL A 97 151.84 -41.67 24.75
C VAL A 97 150.73 -42.74 24.65
N SER A 98 150.79 -43.82 25.43
CA SER A 98 149.69 -44.79 25.52
C SER A 98 148.49 -44.20 26.28
N ASP A 99 148.74 -43.44 27.35
CA ASP A 99 147.72 -42.78 28.14
C ASP A 99 147.04 -41.66 27.32
N GLU A 100 147.82 -40.80 26.65
CA GLU A 100 147.32 -39.81 25.68
C GLU A 100 146.50 -40.46 24.54
N LEU A 101 146.89 -41.65 24.08
CA LEU A 101 146.14 -42.42 23.09
C LEU A 101 144.89 -43.12 23.67
N GLU A 102 144.82 -43.36 24.97
CA GLU A 102 143.62 -43.84 25.67
C GLU A 102 142.62 -42.69 25.82
N ASP A 103 143.08 -41.53 26.30
CA ASP A 103 142.30 -40.29 26.42
C ASP A 103 141.74 -39.84 25.06
N LEU A 104 142.57 -39.80 24.01
CA LEU A 104 142.10 -39.49 22.64
C LEU A 104 141.11 -40.55 22.09
N ARG A 105 141.11 -41.79 22.62
CA ARG A 105 140.06 -42.79 22.31
C ARG A 105 138.81 -42.57 23.15
N GLU A 106 138.91 -42.10 24.39
CA GLU A 106 137.78 -41.72 25.26
C GLU A 106 137.07 -40.49 24.66
N GLU A 107 137.80 -39.41 24.35
CA GLU A 107 137.29 -38.23 23.64
C GLU A 107 136.64 -38.60 22.31
N ARG A 108 137.29 -39.45 21.50
CA ARG A 108 136.71 -39.93 20.23
C ARG A 108 135.43 -40.76 20.45
N ARG A 109 135.34 -41.55 21.53
CA ARG A 109 134.13 -42.28 21.92
C ARG A 109 133.03 -41.31 22.36
N GLU A 110 133.35 -40.27 23.11
CA GLU A 110 132.40 -39.25 23.56
C GLU A 110 131.91 -38.36 22.41
N LEU A 111 132.80 -37.84 21.56
CA LEU A 111 132.44 -37.13 20.33
C LEU A 111 131.58 -38.00 19.41
N ALA A 112 131.82 -39.31 19.33
CA ALA A 112 130.96 -40.23 18.57
C ALA A 112 129.57 -40.43 19.22
N ARG A 113 129.46 -40.45 20.55
CA ARG A 113 128.16 -40.44 21.27
C ARG A 113 127.41 -39.12 21.01
N ASN A 114 128.09 -37.99 21.16
CA ASN A 114 127.51 -36.66 20.99
C ASN A 114 127.07 -36.42 19.54
N LEU A 115 127.84 -36.87 18.55
CA LEU A 115 127.47 -36.85 17.14
C LEU A 115 126.28 -37.78 16.85
N LYS A 116 126.19 -38.95 17.51
CA LYS A 116 125.00 -39.82 17.41
C LYS A 116 123.76 -39.18 18.04
N GLN A 117 123.88 -38.53 19.19
CA GLN A 117 122.79 -37.78 19.83
C GLN A 117 122.34 -36.60 18.96
N ALA A 118 123.27 -35.82 18.41
CA ALA A 118 122.97 -34.73 17.50
C ALA A 118 122.27 -35.21 16.22
N LYS A 119 122.63 -36.40 15.69
CA LYS A 119 121.90 -37.03 14.58
C LYS A 119 120.48 -37.45 14.96
N ALA A 120 120.29 -38.09 16.11
CA ALA A 120 118.94 -38.45 16.56
C ALA A 120 118.05 -37.20 16.73
N LEU A 121 118.59 -36.14 17.35
CA LEU A 121 117.87 -34.86 17.48
C LEU A 121 117.58 -34.18 16.14
N LEU A 122 118.45 -34.33 15.13
CA LEU A 122 118.17 -33.86 13.77
C LEU A 122 117.10 -34.70 13.08
N GLU A 123 117.09 -36.02 13.26
CA GLU A 123 116.07 -36.94 12.76
C GLU A 123 114.70 -36.63 13.41
N ASP A 124 114.65 -36.45 14.73
CA ASP A 124 113.45 -36.02 15.49
C ASP A 124 112.92 -34.65 15.01
N LEU A 125 113.81 -33.67 14.79
CA LEU A 125 113.45 -32.34 14.29
C LEU A 125 112.99 -32.37 12.83
N GLU A 126 113.61 -33.20 11.99
CA GLU A 126 113.16 -33.43 10.61
C GLU A 126 111.77 -34.07 10.58
N GLU A 127 111.50 -35.07 11.43
CA GLU A 127 110.18 -35.68 11.54
C GLU A 127 109.13 -34.67 12.07
N SER A 128 109.49 -33.87 13.09
CA SER A 128 108.64 -32.78 13.58
C SER A 128 108.32 -31.75 12.47
N LEU A 129 109.30 -31.39 11.64
CA LEU A 129 109.10 -30.50 10.50
C LEU A 129 108.25 -31.14 9.39
N LYS A 130 108.43 -32.43 9.09
CA LYS A 130 107.59 -33.18 8.14
C LYS A 130 106.14 -33.22 8.62
N ASN A 131 105.91 -33.55 9.89
CA ASN A 131 104.59 -33.60 10.50
C ASN A 131 103.90 -32.23 10.53
N ARG A 132 104.62 -31.16 10.93
CA ARG A 132 104.10 -29.77 10.85
C ARG A 132 103.82 -29.33 9.42
N THR A 133 104.59 -29.76 8.43
CA THR A 133 104.34 -29.44 7.01
C THR A 133 103.06 -30.12 6.51
N VAL A 134 102.75 -31.33 6.97
CA VAL A 134 101.47 -32.00 6.70
C VAL A 134 100.31 -31.34 7.44
N GLU A 135 100.50 -30.96 8.70
CA GLU A 135 99.51 -30.21 9.49
C GLU A 135 99.15 -28.87 8.84
N ILE A 136 100.15 -28.08 8.42
CA ILE A 136 99.95 -26.81 7.70
C ILE A 136 99.11 -27.03 6.43
N ARG A 137 99.44 -28.03 5.59
CA ARG A 137 98.66 -28.33 4.38
C ARG A 137 97.22 -28.75 4.70
N ASN A 138 97.03 -29.57 5.73
CA ASN A 138 95.69 -29.98 6.16
C ASN A 138 94.85 -28.79 6.64
N LEU A 139 95.48 -27.78 7.26
CA LEU A 139 94.86 -26.52 7.67
C LEU A 139 94.61 -25.59 6.48
N GLU A 140 95.54 -25.47 5.52
CA GLU A 140 95.36 -24.74 4.26
C GLU A 140 94.19 -25.32 3.44
N ASP A 141 94.09 -26.65 3.34
CA ASP A 141 92.95 -27.35 2.73
C ASP A 141 91.66 -27.12 3.52
N ALA A 142 91.71 -27.04 4.86
CA ALA A 142 90.53 -26.76 5.68
C ALA A 142 90.03 -25.31 5.50
N ILE A 143 90.94 -24.34 5.52
CA ILE A 143 90.66 -22.92 5.23
C ILE A 143 90.06 -22.79 3.83
N SER A 144 90.69 -23.37 2.81
CA SER A 144 90.20 -23.35 1.41
C SER A 144 88.78 -23.93 1.28
N ARG A 145 88.45 -24.96 2.07
CA ARG A 145 87.10 -25.55 2.14
C ARG A 145 86.09 -24.65 2.85
N GLU A 146 86.47 -23.98 3.93
CA GLU A 146 85.58 -23.04 4.63
C GLU A 146 85.40 -21.71 3.87
N GLU A 147 86.43 -21.20 3.19
CA GLU A 147 86.30 -20.07 2.25
C GLU A 147 85.34 -20.40 1.11
N SER A 148 85.45 -21.62 0.55
CA SER A 148 84.51 -22.11 -0.48
C SER A 148 83.07 -22.24 0.06
N ARG A 149 82.90 -22.68 1.31
CA ARG A 149 81.59 -22.75 1.99
C ARG A 149 81.02 -21.36 2.28
N ALA A 150 81.84 -20.43 2.74
CA ALA A 150 81.47 -19.04 3.01
C ALA A 150 81.05 -18.33 1.72
N ALA A 151 81.83 -18.44 0.65
CA ALA A 151 81.50 -17.86 -0.66
C ALA A 151 80.19 -18.45 -1.23
N HIS A 152 79.94 -19.75 -1.07
CA HIS A 152 78.67 -20.38 -1.45
C HIS A 152 77.50 -19.88 -0.58
N GLY A 153 77.74 -19.67 0.72
CA GLY A 153 76.78 -19.10 1.67
C GLY A 153 76.41 -17.65 1.32
N GLU A 154 77.39 -16.79 1.07
CA GLU A 154 77.18 -15.42 0.59
C GLU A 154 76.36 -15.40 -0.71
N GLU A 155 76.72 -16.24 -1.68
CA GLU A 155 76.05 -16.29 -2.97
C GLU A 155 74.60 -16.80 -2.85
N LYS A 156 74.34 -17.75 -1.95
CA LYS A 156 72.97 -18.14 -1.60
C LYS A 156 72.20 -16.98 -0.97
N ILE A 157 72.80 -16.25 -0.03
CA ILE A 157 72.19 -15.07 0.61
C ILE A 157 71.93 -13.95 -0.42
N ARG A 158 72.84 -13.72 -1.38
CA ARG A 158 72.65 -12.78 -2.49
C ARG A 158 71.45 -13.15 -3.36
N ARG A 159 71.25 -14.44 -3.67
CA ARG A 159 70.09 -14.93 -4.43
C ARG A 159 68.78 -14.80 -3.65
N GLU A 160 68.78 -15.16 -2.36
CA GLU A 160 67.59 -15.06 -1.50
C GLU A 160 67.20 -13.59 -1.22
N THR A 161 68.17 -12.70 -1.02
CA THR A 161 67.92 -11.25 -0.90
C THR A 161 67.47 -10.61 -2.21
N ALA A 162 68.01 -11.02 -3.36
CA ALA A 162 67.51 -10.58 -4.66
C ALA A 162 66.06 -11.04 -4.92
N SER A 163 65.75 -12.32 -4.69
CA SER A 163 64.41 -12.87 -4.88
C SER A 163 63.36 -12.28 -3.92
N THR A 164 63.72 -12.06 -2.65
CA THR A 164 62.83 -11.38 -1.69
C THR A 164 62.62 -9.92 -2.04
N LYS A 165 63.66 -9.19 -2.50
CA LYS A 165 63.54 -7.82 -3.01
C LYS A 165 62.60 -7.76 -4.21
N GLU A 166 62.78 -8.62 -5.22
CA GLU A 166 61.89 -8.69 -6.39
C GLU A 166 60.43 -8.97 -5.97
N ARG A 167 60.22 -9.91 -5.04
CA ARG A 167 58.89 -10.23 -4.50
C ARG A 167 58.26 -9.07 -3.73
N VAL A 168 59.04 -8.23 -3.05
CA VAL A 168 58.57 -7.00 -2.41
C VAL A 168 58.25 -5.93 -3.46
N GLU A 169 59.10 -5.72 -4.46
CA GLU A 169 58.85 -4.77 -5.55
C GLU A 169 57.64 -5.15 -6.43
N SER A 170 57.40 -6.44 -6.61
CA SER A 170 56.20 -6.98 -7.25
C SER A 170 54.93 -6.68 -6.44
N LYS A 171 54.95 -6.96 -5.13
CA LYS A 171 53.84 -6.63 -4.21
C LYS A 171 53.59 -5.13 -4.12
N ASN A 172 54.64 -4.30 -4.09
CA ASN A 172 54.52 -2.85 -4.01
C ASN A 172 53.89 -2.29 -5.30
N ARG A 173 54.29 -2.80 -6.49
CA ARG A 173 53.63 -2.46 -7.77
C ARG A 173 52.15 -2.83 -7.77
N ALA A 174 51.79 -4.03 -7.30
CA ALA A 174 50.40 -4.46 -7.20
C ALA A 174 49.59 -3.60 -6.19
N HIS A 175 50.20 -3.20 -5.07
CA HIS A 175 49.57 -2.31 -4.08
C HIS A 175 49.34 -0.90 -4.63
N ILE A 176 50.28 -0.35 -5.41
CA ILE A 176 50.12 0.95 -6.07
C ILE A 176 48.95 0.91 -7.07
N SER A 177 48.91 -0.11 -7.95
CA SER A 177 47.80 -0.31 -8.89
C SER A 177 46.44 -0.39 -8.16
N LEU A 178 46.35 -1.19 -7.10
CA LEU A 178 45.11 -1.32 -6.32
C LEU A 178 44.69 0.00 -5.65
N MET A 179 45.65 0.82 -5.20
CA MET A 179 45.37 2.16 -4.65
C MET A 179 44.88 3.13 -5.72
N GLU A 180 45.37 3.04 -6.96
CA GLU A 180 44.90 3.84 -8.10
C GLU A 180 43.48 3.41 -8.54
N ASP A 181 43.21 2.10 -8.59
CA ASP A 181 41.87 1.54 -8.85
C ASP A 181 40.87 1.97 -7.76
N LEU A 182 41.26 1.91 -6.48
CA LEU A 182 40.41 2.39 -5.38
C LEU A 182 40.17 3.90 -5.45
N GLN A 183 41.18 4.70 -5.81
CA GLN A 183 40.99 6.16 -5.99
C GLN A 183 40.08 6.49 -7.17
N THR A 184 40.18 5.80 -8.29
CA THR A 184 39.27 6.03 -9.44
C THR A 184 37.83 5.61 -9.11
N LEU A 185 37.65 4.49 -8.40
CA LEU A 185 36.33 4.06 -7.90
C LEU A 185 35.75 5.05 -6.89
N ILE A 186 36.55 5.61 -5.97
CA ILE A 186 36.11 6.64 -5.03
C ILE A 186 35.65 7.90 -5.79
N ARG A 187 36.43 8.39 -6.77
CA ARG A 187 36.04 9.54 -7.60
C ARG A 187 34.76 9.27 -8.39
N GLN A 188 34.60 8.07 -8.95
CA GLN A 188 33.38 7.66 -9.65
C GLN A 188 32.16 7.64 -8.71
N LYS A 189 32.32 7.14 -7.48
CA LYS A 189 31.23 7.08 -6.50
C LYS A 189 30.88 8.45 -5.93
N GLN A 190 31.88 9.31 -5.69
CA GLN A 190 31.64 10.72 -5.34
C GLN A 190 30.84 11.45 -6.42
N LYS A 191 31.18 11.25 -7.71
CA LYS A 191 30.38 11.80 -8.80
C LYS A 191 28.95 11.26 -8.78
N GLN A 192 28.76 9.94 -8.67
CA GLN A 192 27.43 9.34 -8.62
C GLN A 192 26.57 9.86 -7.44
N CYS A 193 27.17 10.19 -6.29
CA CYS A 193 26.44 10.84 -5.20
C CYS A 193 26.00 12.26 -5.57
N LEU A 194 26.88 13.06 -6.18
CA LEU A 194 26.55 14.42 -6.63
C LEU A 194 25.45 14.43 -7.71
N ASP A 195 25.57 13.54 -8.71
CA ASP A 195 24.56 13.36 -9.77
C ASP A 195 23.17 13.05 -9.15
N ILE A 196 23.12 12.16 -8.15
CA ILE A 196 21.88 11.79 -7.42
C ILE A 196 21.37 12.92 -6.51
N GLU A 197 22.26 13.70 -5.88
CA GLU A 197 21.87 14.85 -5.06
C GLU A 197 21.26 15.99 -5.92
N GLU A 198 21.78 16.21 -7.13
CA GLU A 198 21.19 17.15 -8.09
C GLU A 198 19.80 16.68 -8.56
N ASP A 199 19.67 15.40 -8.95
CA ASP A 199 18.38 14.80 -9.34
C ASP A 199 17.34 14.87 -8.19
N MET A 200 17.75 14.65 -6.94
CA MET A 200 16.89 14.82 -5.77
C MET A 200 16.49 16.28 -5.56
N GLN A 201 17.39 17.24 -5.74
CA GLN A 201 17.07 18.66 -5.61
C GLN A 201 16.13 19.14 -6.73
N GLY A 202 16.36 18.72 -7.98
CA GLY A 202 15.47 18.98 -9.11
C GLY A 202 14.07 18.37 -8.91
N SER A 203 14.02 17.14 -8.40
CA SER A 203 12.75 16.46 -8.08
C SER A 203 11.99 17.16 -6.94
N ARG A 204 12.69 17.64 -5.90
CA ARG A 204 12.07 18.43 -4.81
C ARG A 204 11.48 19.75 -5.34
N LYS A 205 12.21 20.50 -6.15
CA LYS A 205 11.72 21.75 -6.78
C LYS A 205 10.45 21.51 -7.59
N ARG A 206 10.44 20.50 -8.48
CA ARG A 206 9.25 20.13 -9.28
C ARG A 206 8.04 19.73 -8.41
N LEU A 207 8.26 19.07 -7.28
CA LEU A 207 7.19 18.72 -6.32
C LEU A 207 6.67 19.94 -5.55
N GLU A 208 7.52 20.94 -5.29
CA GLU A 208 7.15 22.18 -4.61
C GLU A 208 6.40 23.13 -5.57
N GLU A 209 6.92 23.34 -6.78
CA GLU A 209 6.26 24.02 -7.90
C GLU A 209 4.87 23.42 -8.16
N ARG A 210 4.76 22.09 -8.24
CA ARG A 210 3.49 21.41 -8.42
C ARG A 210 2.54 21.59 -7.23
N ARG A 211 3.03 21.58 -5.99
CA ARG A 211 2.19 21.83 -4.79
C ARG A 211 1.62 23.25 -4.78
N VAL A 212 2.37 24.24 -5.27
CA VAL A 212 1.86 25.60 -5.45
C VAL A 212 0.74 25.60 -6.50
N LEU A 213 0.98 25.02 -7.68
CA LEU A 213 -0.03 24.93 -8.75
C LEU A 213 -1.30 24.17 -8.32
N ASP A 214 -1.16 23.03 -7.66
CA ASP A 214 -2.26 22.22 -7.14
C ASP A 214 -3.03 22.98 -6.04
N SER A 215 -2.36 23.86 -5.27
CA SER A 215 -3.00 24.74 -4.27
C SER A 215 -3.71 25.94 -4.92
N GLU A 216 -3.13 26.55 -5.96
CA GLU A 216 -3.71 27.68 -6.69
C GLU A 216 -4.98 27.26 -7.42
N THR A 217 -4.92 26.16 -8.19
CA THR A 217 -6.07 25.57 -8.90
C THR A 217 -7.15 25.07 -7.94
N ALA A 218 -6.80 24.49 -6.79
CA ALA A 218 -7.77 24.19 -5.73
C ALA A 218 -8.40 25.46 -5.13
N GLY A 219 -7.65 26.58 -5.08
CA GLY A 219 -8.16 27.90 -4.70
C GLY A 219 -9.08 28.52 -5.76
N GLU A 220 -8.85 28.24 -7.05
CA GLU A 220 -9.72 28.65 -8.17
C GLU A 220 -11.03 27.88 -8.17
N ALA A 221 -10.97 26.54 -8.12
CA ALA A 221 -12.16 25.70 -8.04
C ALA A 221 -13.04 26.03 -6.82
N ARG A 222 -12.45 26.45 -5.70
CA ARG A 222 -13.19 26.96 -4.52
C ARG A 222 -13.86 28.31 -4.78
N ARG A 223 -13.21 29.22 -5.50
CA ARG A 223 -13.79 30.53 -5.89
C ARG A 223 -14.94 30.35 -6.88
N GLU A 224 -14.78 29.51 -7.89
CA GLU A 224 -15.84 29.17 -8.86
C GLU A 224 -17.02 28.48 -8.19
N ALA A 225 -16.78 27.51 -7.30
CA ALA A 225 -17.85 26.84 -6.56
C ALA A 225 -18.63 27.81 -5.65
N ALA A 226 -17.94 28.78 -5.02
CA ALA A 226 -18.59 29.82 -4.22
C ALA A 226 -19.44 30.79 -5.08
N GLN A 227 -18.95 31.17 -6.26
CA GLN A 227 -19.71 31.98 -7.23
C GLN A 227 -20.95 31.22 -7.73
N ALA A 228 -20.79 29.95 -8.11
CA ALA A 228 -21.90 29.10 -8.56
C ALA A 228 -22.97 28.91 -7.45
N ALA A 229 -22.55 28.74 -6.19
CA ALA A 229 -23.48 28.67 -5.06
C ALA A 229 -24.25 29.99 -4.84
N LEU A 230 -23.59 31.15 -4.99
CA LEU A 230 -24.22 32.46 -4.90
C LEU A 230 -25.20 32.73 -6.05
N HIS A 231 -24.87 32.31 -7.28
CA HIS A 231 -25.79 32.36 -8.42
C HIS A 231 -27.03 31.48 -8.18
N LEU A 232 -26.84 30.25 -7.69
CA LEU A 232 -27.93 29.34 -7.33
C LEU A 232 -28.83 29.94 -6.24
N GLU A 233 -28.27 30.61 -5.22
CA GLU A 233 -29.07 31.26 -4.18
C GLU A 233 -29.91 32.42 -4.74
N ILE A 234 -29.35 33.23 -5.64
CA ILE A 234 -30.07 34.31 -6.33
C ILE A 234 -31.21 33.74 -7.20
N GLU A 235 -31.00 32.62 -7.89
CA GLU A 235 -32.05 31.95 -8.67
C GLU A 235 -33.14 31.35 -7.78
N VAL A 236 -32.78 30.72 -6.65
CA VAL A 236 -33.75 30.21 -5.67
C VAL A 236 -34.59 31.35 -5.07
N ARG A 237 -33.98 32.50 -4.76
CA ARG A 237 -34.72 33.70 -4.31
C ARG A 237 -35.71 34.18 -5.38
N LYS A 238 -35.28 34.35 -6.63
CA LYS A 238 -36.16 34.70 -7.77
C LYS A 238 -37.28 33.68 -8.02
N HIS A 239 -37.01 32.40 -7.86
CA HIS A 239 -38.04 31.35 -7.96
C HIS A 239 -39.04 31.37 -6.80
N ASN A 240 -38.62 31.75 -5.60
CA ASN A 240 -39.53 31.95 -4.48
C ASN A 240 -40.37 33.22 -4.63
N GLU A 241 -39.79 34.33 -5.10
CA GLU A 241 -40.54 35.55 -5.44
C GLU A 241 -41.60 35.31 -6.52
N THR A 242 -41.25 34.59 -7.58
CA THR A 242 -42.20 34.27 -8.67
C THR A 242 -43.30 33.30 -8.22
N ARG A 243 -42.98 32.29 -7.39
CA ARG A 243 -43.99 31.44 -6.73
C ARG A 243 -44.93 32.23 -5.84
N TYR A 244 -44.40 33.18 -5.06
CA TYR A 244 -45.19 34.04 -4.19
C TYR A 244 -46.17 34.91 -4.99
N ARG A 245 -45.71 35.58 -6.06
CA ARG A 245 -46.58 36.36 -6.97
C ARG A 245 -47.62 35.50 -7.71
N ILE A 246 -47.32 34.23 -8.01
CA ILE A 246 -48.30 33.28 -8.56
C ILE A 246 -49.38 33.00 -7.51
N LYS A 247 -49.00 32.72 -6.26
CA LYS A 247 -49.95 32.46 -5.18
C LYS A 247 -50.84 33.67 -4.85
N GLU A 248 -50.29 34.88 -4.82
CA GLU A 248 -51.08 36.12 -4.68
C GLU A 248 -52.11 36.28 -5.81
N ARG A 249 -51.74 35.89 -7.05
CA ARG A 249 -52.64 35.92 -8.20
C ARG A 249 -53.71 34.83 -8.13
N GLU A 250 -53.37 33.64 -7.64
CA GLU A 250 -54.32 32.54 -7.42
C GLU A 250 -55.35 32.95 -6.35
N GLU A 251 -54.90 33.48 -5.20
CA GLU A 251 -55.79 34.00 -4.14
C GLU A 251 -56.69 35.15 -4.63
N ALA A 252 -56.17 36.06 -5.45
CA ALA A 252 -56.98 37.13 -6.05
C ALA A 252 -58.03 36.60 -7.05
N LEU A 253 -57.72 35.53 -7.79
CA LEU A 253 -58.67 34.88 -8.70
C LEU A 253 -59.73 34.07 -7.92
N GLU A 254 -59.35 33.39 -6.84
CA GLU A 254 -60.28 32.71 -5.93
C GLU A 254 -61.24 33.69 -5.26
N ALA A 255 -60.73 34.84 -4.77
CA ALA A 255 -61.56 35.90 -4.21
C ALA A 255 -62.55 36.46 -5.26
N SER A 256 -62.08 36.76 -6.47
CA SER A 256 -62.94 37.24 -7.56
C SER A 256 -64.00 36.20 -7.97
N ALA A 257 -63.65 34.91 -8.00
CA ALA A 257 -64.60 33.83 -8.25
C ALA A 257 -65.65 33.70 -7.13
N ALA A 258 -65.26 33.86 -5.87
CA ALA A 258 -66.16 33.86 -4.72
C ALA A 258 -67.12 35.07 -4.74
N GLU A 259 -66.64 36.26 -5.11
CA GLU A 259 -67.50 37.44 -5.33
C GLU A 259 -68.47 37.23 -6.49
N ALA A 260 -68.00 36.68 -7.61
CA ALA A 260 -68.83 36.37 -8.77
C ALA A 260 -69.95 35.36 -8.41
N ALA A 261 -69.61 34.25 -7.74
CA ALA A 261 -70.58 33.28 -7.25
C ALA A 261 -71.56 33.89 -6.23
N GLY A 262 -71.07 34.73 -5.32
CA GLY A 262 -71.90 35.47 -4.37
C GLY A 262 -72.82 36.50 -5.02
N SER A 263 -72.44 37.05 -6.18
CA SER A 263 -73.30 37.92 -7.00
C SER A 263 -74.37 37.14 -7.76
N LEU A 264 -73.99 35.98 -8.31
CA LEU A 264 -74.88 35.08 -9.05
C LEU A 264 -75.97 34.51 -8.13
N ALA A 265 -75.61 34.01 -6.95
CA ALA A 265 -76.57 33.54 -5.95
C ALA A 265 -77.53 34.65 -5.45
N LYS A 266 -77.11 35.93 -5.47
CA LYS A 266 -78.00 37.07 -5.18
C LYS A 266 -78.96 37.36 -6.34
N LEU A 267 -78.55 37.13 -7.59
CA LEU A 267 -79.40 37.27 -8.77
C LEU A 267 -80.40 36.12 -8.89
N GLU A 268 -80.00 34.89 -8.59
CA GLU A 268 -80.89 33.72 -8.56
C GLU A 268 -82.01 33.88 -7.53
N ARG A 269 -81.68 34.22 -6.27
CA ARG A 269 -82.70 34.49 -5.23
C ARG A 269 -83.67 35.60 -5.64
N ARG A 270 -83.18 36.67 -6.28
CA ARG A 270 -84.05 37.73 -6.82
C ARG A 270 -84.94 37.24 -7.95
N ALA A 271 -84.47 36.35 -8.82
CA ALA A 271 -85.28 35.74 -9.88
C ALA A 271 -86.32 34.76 -9.31
N GLU A 272 -85.99 34.04 -8.23
CA GLU A 272 -86.93 33.20 -7.48
C GLU A 272 -88.00 34.03 -6.76
N GLU A 273 -87.63 35.15 -6.14
CA GLU A 273 -88.58 36.13 -5.60
C GLU A 273 -89.47 36.75 -6.68
N GLU A 274 -88.92 37.15 -7.84
CA GLU A 274 -89.70 37.65 -8.98
C GLU A 274 -90.69 36.57 -9.47
N ARG A 275 -90.25 35.31 -9.62
CA ARG A 275 -91.11 34.17 -9.99
C ARG A 275 -92.20 33.88 -8.96
N LYS A 276 -91.88 33.90 -7.67
CA LYS A 276 -92.86 33.68 -6.61
C LYS A 276 -93.94 34.76 -6.61
N ARG A 277 -93.54 36.04 -6.64
CA ARG A 277 -94.48 37.17 -6.76
C ARG A 277 -95.36 37.08 -8.01
N GLN A 278 -94.84 36.56 -9.12
CA GLN A 278 -95.64 36.29 -10.33
C GLN A 278 -96.65 35.15 -10.10
N SER A 279 -96.29 34.05 -9.42
CA SER A 279 -97.22 32.98 -9.07
C SER A 279 -98.33 33.46 -8.13
N ASP A 280 -97.94 34.14 -7.03
CA ASP A 280 -98.87 34.67 -6.03
C ASP A 280 -99.90 35.64 -6.69
N ALA A 281 -99.45 36.46 -7.63
CA ALA A 281 -100.31 37.36 -8.40
C ALA A 281 -101.23 36.62 -9.39
N VAL A 282 -100.76 35.55 -10.04
CA VAL A 282 -101.57 34.71 -10.94
C VAL A 282 -102.66 33.98 -10.17
N ASP A 283 -102.37 33.43 -8.99
CA ASP A 283 -103.35 32.70 -8.20
C ASP A 283 -104.37 33.61 -7.50
N SER A 284 -103.95 34.83 -7.12
CA SER A 284 -104.86 35.92 -6.71
C SER A 284 -105.82 36.31 -7.85
N LEU A 285 -105.29 36.58 -9.05
CA LEU A 285 -106.07 36.91 -10.25
C LEU A 285 -107.07 35.79 -10.59
N ARG A 286 -106.64 34.51 -10.53
CA ARG A 286 -107.52 33.34 -10.69
C ARG A 286 -108.63 33.27 -9.64
N SER A 287 -108.44 33.81 -8.44
CA SER A 287 -109.50 33.85 -7.41
C SER A 287 -110.55 34.90 -7.74
N VAL A 288 -110.12 36.12 -8.05
CA VAL A 288 -111.02 37.22 -8.45
C VAL A 288 -111.81 36.85 -9.71
N GLU A 289 -111.19 36.17 -10.68
CA GLU A 289 -111.91 35.69 -11.88
C GLU A 289 -112.94 34.60 -11.58
N ARG A 290 -112.69 33.71 -10.59
CA ARG A 290 -113.68 32.73 -10.12
C ARG A 290 -114.83 33.39 -9.36
N GLU A 291 -114.54 34.40 -8.55
CA GLU A 291 -115.54 35.19 -7.83
C GLU A 291 -116.44 35.96 -8.81
N LEU A 292 -115.86 36.65 -9.80
CA LEU A 292 -116.57 37.30 -10.90
C LEU A 292 -117.49 36.34 -11.66
N GLN A 293 -117.01 35.15 -12.03
CA GLN A 293 -117.85 34.13 -12.67
C GLN A 293 -119.02 33.72 -11.77
N SER A 294 -118.79 33.51 -10.48
CA SER A 294 -119.83 33.13 -9.52
C SER A 294 -120.91 34.22 -9.34
N ILE A 295 -120.51 35.49 -9.33
CA ILE A 295 -121.44 36.63 -9.17
C ILE A 295 -122.16 36.90 -10.50
N GLY A 296 -121.48 36.75 -11.65
CA GLY A 296 -122.10 36.79 -12.98
C GLY A 296 -123.21 35.75 -13.14
N LEU A 297 -123.00 34.51 -12.67
CA LEU A 297 -124.03 33.47 -12.64
C LEU A 297 -125.20 33.81 -11.69
N ARG A 298 -124.92 34.42 -10.53
CA ARG A 298 -125.96 34.92 -9.61
C ARG A 298 -126.72 36.13 -10.19
N ARG A 299 -126.08 36.94 -11.03
CA ARG A 299 -126.67 38.09 -11.74
C ARG A 299 -127.58 37.61 -12.86
N SER A 300 -127.14 36.67 -13.71
CA SER A 300 -127.97 36.12 -14.79
C SER A 300 -129.18 35.33 -14.26
N ALA A 301 -129.01 34.57 -13.17
CA ALA A 301 -130.12 33.93 -12.47
C ALA A 301 -131.13 34.97 -11.92
N ALA A 302 -130.67 36.10 -11.38
CA ALA A 302 -131.55 37.16 -10.92
C ALA A 302 -132.29 37.84 -12.09
N TRP A 303 -131.61 38.12 -13.21
CA TRP A 303 -132.26 38.61 -14.44
C TRP A 303 -133.33 37.64 -14.96
N ALA A 304 -133.08 36.34 -14.95
CA ALA A 304 -134.08 35.34 -15.29
C ALA A 304 -135.30 35.38 -14.34
N THR A 305 -135.08 35.57 -13.02
CA THR A 305 -136.21 35.75 -12.09
C THR A 305 -136.98 37.05 -12.32
N VAL A 306 -136.31 38.15 -12.69
CA VAL A 306 -136.98 39.41 -13.05
C VAL A 306 -137.82 39.23 -14.32
N SER A 307 -137.25 38.67 -15.38
CA SER A 307 -137.94 38.42 -16.65
C SER A 307 -139.16 37.50 -16.46
N ASN A 308 -139.02 36.43 -15.67
CA ASN A 308 -140.15 35.54 -15.35
C ASN A 308 -141.24 36.26 -14.55
N LEU A 309 -140.86 37.11 -13.57
CA LEU A 309 -141.84 37.88 -12.78
C LEU A 309 -142.56 38.94 -13.64
N GLU A 310 -141.84 39.62 -14.52
CA GLU A 310 -142.41 40.58 -15.48
C GLU A 310 -143.34 39.89 -16.48
N GLU A 311 -142.97 38.72 -17.00
CA GLU A 311 -143.86 37.91 -17.84
C GLU A 311 -145.12 37.43 -17.08
N THR A 312 -144.98 37.00 -15.81
CA THR A 312 -146.19 36.67 -15.01
C THR A 312 -147.07 37.88 -14.75
N LEU A 313 -146.51 39.08 -14.57
CA LEU A 313 -147.29 40.30 -14.38
C LEU A 313 -148.12 40.63 -15.62
N LEU A 314 -147.50 40.60 -16.81
CA LEU A 314 -148.21 40.79 -18.09
C LEU A 314 -149.39 39.81 -18.22
N ARG A 315 -149.17 38.52 -17.89
CA ARG A 315 -150.23 37.49 -17.89
C ARG A 315 -151.34 37.70 -16.84
N TYR A 316 -151.11 38.52 -15.81
CA TYR A 316 -152.13 38.88 -14.80
C TYR A 316 -152.87 40.19 -15.11
N GLU A 317 -152.40 40.99 -16.08
CA GLU A 317 -153.10 42.23 -16.48
C GLU A 317 -154.42 41.94 -17.22
N ASP A 318 -154.61 40.73 -17.77
CA ASP A 318 -155.83 40.28 -18.46
C ASP A 318 -156.93 39.67 -17.54
N CYS A 319 -156.73 39.56 -16.22
CA CYS A 319 -157.73 38.95 -15.32
C CYS A 319 -158.80 39.95 -14.81
N ASP A 320 -160.08 39.57 -14.76
CA ASP A 320 -161.21 40.47 -14.45
C ASP A 320 -161.42 40.84 -12.97
N ASP A 321 -160.96 40.01 -12.01
CA ASP A 321 -161.26 40.20 -10.58
C ASP A 321 -160.46 41.35 -9.96
N ARG A 322 -161.13 42.43 -9.54
CA ARG A 322 -160.47 43.73 -9.25
C ARG A 322 -159.71 43.79 -7.93
N GLU A 323 -160.20 43.18 -6.85
CA GLU A 323 -159.63 43.39 -5.50
C GLU A 323 -158.47 42.43 -5.17
N SER A 324 -158.47 41.22 -5.75
CA SER A 324 -157.33 40.30 -5.66
C SER A 324 -156.16 40.76 -6.52
N LYS A 325 -156.45 41.31 -7.71
CA LYS A 325 -155.49 41.80 -8.71
C LYS A 325 -154.56 42.89 -8.21
N THR A 326 -155.07 43.93 -7.54
CA THR A 326 -154.23 45.04 -7.03
C THR A 326 -153.17 44.55 -6.05
N ARG A 327 -153.58 43.83 -5.00
CA ARG A 327 -152.68 43.29 -3.96
C ARG A 327 -151.66 42.30 -4.52
N LEU A 328 -152.04 41.48 -5.50
CA LEU A 328 -151.12 40.55 -6.16
C LEU A 328 -150.11 41.29 -7.05
N ILE A 329 -150.57 42.28 -7.82
CA ILE A 329 -149.70 43.12 -8.67
C ILE A 329 -148.69 43.90 -7.82
N GLU A 330 -149.11 44.51 -6.70
CA GLU A 330 -148.21 45.18 -5.76
C GLU A 330 -147.15 44.23 -5.22
N LYS A 331 -147.56 43.03 -4.75
CA LYS A 331 -146.63 42.01 -4.24
C LYS A 331 -145.66 41.46 -5.29
N GLN A 332 -146.03 41.43 -6.57
CA GLN A 332 -145.12 41.05 -7.66
C GLN A 332 -144.20 42.21 -8.06
N LYS A 333 -144.69 43.46 -8.05
CA LYS A 333 -143.87 44.67 -8.26
C LYS A 333 -142.84 44.87 -7.14
N GLU A 334 -143.20 44.60 -5.89
CA GLU A 334 -142.28 44.60 -4.75
C GLU A 334 -141.16 43.56 -4.92
N LYS A 335 -141.49 42.33 -5.34
CA LYS A 335 -140.48 41.30 -5.66
C LYS A 335 -139.57 41.72 -6.81
N ILE A 336 -140.10 42.31 -7.88
CA ILE A 336 -139.30 42.83 -8.99
C ILE A 336 -138.38 43.95 -8.52
N PHE A 337 -138.87 44.87 -7.68
CA PHE A 337 -138.04 45.94 -7.11
C PHE A 337 -136.92 45.38 -6.22
N SER A 338 -137.24 44.39 -5.36
CA SER A 338 -136.26 43.68 -4.54
C SER A 338 -135.21 42.94 -5.41
N ALA A 339 -135.64 42.27 -6.47
CA ALA A 339 -134.77 41.56 -7.40
C ALA A 339 -133.90 42.51 -8.24
N LYS A 340 -134.44 43.66 -8.68
CA LYS A 340 -133.68 44.71 -9.37
C LYS A 340 -132.66 45.37 -8.45
N SER A 341 -133.00 45.67 -7.19
CA SER A 341 -132.02 46.13 -6.20
C SER A 341 -130.95 45.07 -5.88
N ALA A 342 -131.28 43.78 -5.95
CA ALA A 342 -130.32 42.69 -5.83
C ALA A 342 -129.42 42.51 -7.07
N ILE A 343 -129.88 42.93 -8.26
CA ILE A 343 -129.07 43.05 -9.47
C ILE A 343 -128.14 44.26 -9.34
N GLU A 344 -128.65 45.46 -9.05
CA GLU A 344 -127.85 46.69 -8.86
C GLU A 344 -126.68 46.49 -7.87
N LYS A 345 -126.94 45.83 -6.73
CA LYS A 345 -125.90 45.48 -5.75
C LYS A 345 -124.84 44.53 -6.31
N ARG A 346 -125.22 43.58 -7.16
CA ARG A 346 -124.27 42.67 -7.85
C ARG A 346 -123.55 43.36 -9.00
N ASP A 347 -124.15 44.34 -9.64
CA ASP A 347 -123.53 45.12 -10.72
C ASP A 347 -122.43 46.05 -10.17
N LEU A 348 -122.66 46.64 -8.99
CA LEU A 348 -121.63 47.33 -8.20
C LEU A 348 -120.53 46.38 -7.72
N GLU A 349 -120.88 45.18 -7.25
CA GLU A 349 -119.91 44.16 -6.82
C GLU A 349 -119.04 43.64 -7.98
N ILE A 350 -119.65 43.42 -9.15
CA ILE A 350 -118.96 43.11 -10.42
C ILE A 350 -118.04 44.26 -10.79
N SER A 351 -118.51 45.50 -10.81
CA SER A 351 -117.67 46.66 -11.18
C SER A 351 -116.46 46.82 -10.25
N ARG A 352 -116.61 46.53 -8.95
CA ARG A 352 -115.49 46.48 -7.98
C ARG A 352 -114.50 45.39 -8.35
N LEU A 353 -114.97 44.16 -8.52
CA LEU A 353 -114.13 43.00 -8.81
C LEU A 353 -113.50 43.04 -10.21
N GLU A 354 -114.15 43.68 -11.19
CA GLU A 354 -113.58 43.96 -12.52
C GLU A 354 -112.48 45.01 -12.43
N GLY A 355 -112.63 46.04 -11.57
CA GLY A 355 -111.56 46.98 -11.25
C GLY A 355 -110.37 46.31 -10.56
N GLU A 356 -110.63 45.42 -9.59
CA GLU A 356 -109.58 44.63 -8.92
C GLU A 356 -108.89 43.66 -9.90
N ALA A 357 -109.65 42.94 -10.72
CA ALA A 357 -109.10 42.08 -11.78
C ALA A 357 -108.30 42.87 -12.82
N ALA A 358 -108.76 44.05 -13.22
CA ALA A 358 -108.01 44.95 -14.12
C ALA A 358 -106.69 45.41 -13.47
N SER A 359 -106.71 45.75 -12.16
CA SER A 359 -105.50 46.12 -11.43
C SER A 359 -104.50 44.95 -11.32
N LEU A 360 -104.97 43.73 -11.07
CA LEU A 360 -104.13 42.52 -11.00
C LEU A 360 -103.59 42.14 -12.39
N ARG A 361 -104.41 42.25 -13.44
CA ARG A 361 -103.98 42.08 -14.85
C ARG A 361 -102.93 43.13 -15.23
N GLU A 362 -103.04 44.37 -14.74
CA GLU A 362 -102.05 45.43 -14.98
C GLU A 362 -100.75 45.18 -14.19
N VAL A 363 -100.81 44.71 -12.94
CA VAL A 363 -99.64 44.28 -12.16
C VAL A 363 -98.94 43.10 -12.85
N PHE A 364 -99.69 42.10 -13.32
CA PHE A 364 -99.16 40.98 -14.09
C PHE A 364 -98.54 41.46 -15.41
N ARG A 365 -99.22 42.33 -16.17
CA ARG A 365 -98.70 42.93 -17.41
C ARG A 365 -97.42 43.72 -17.16
N ARG A 366 -97.29 44.43 -16.04
CA ARG A 366 -96.06 45.12 -15.63
C ARG A 366 -94.94 44.15 -15.22
N ALA A 367 -95.26 43.04 -14.55
CA ALA A 367 -94.29 41.98 -14.25
C ALA A 367 -93.78 41.30 -15.54
N SER A 368 -94.68 40.91 -16.45
CA SER A 368 -94.34 40.26 -17.72
C SER A 368 -93.68 41.20 -18.74
N SER A 369 -93.98 42.50 -18.70
CA SER A 369 -93.27 43.51 -19.50
C SER A 369 -91.97 43.97 -18.86
N SER A 370 -91.79 43.87 -17.53
CA SER A 370 -90.47 43.99 -16.89
C SER A 370 -89.53 42.87 -17.39
N THR A 371 -89.99 41.62 -17.42
CA THR A 371 -89.19 40.50 -17.95
C THR A 371 -88.97 40.56 -19.46
N ASN A 372 -89.89 41.12 -20.25
CA ASN A 372 -89.69 41.28 -21.70
C ASN A 372 -88.91 42.55 -22.08
N ASN A 373 -88.97 43.64 -21.30
CA ASN A 373 -88.14 44.83 -21.52
C ASN A 373 -86.68 44.58 -21.11
N LYS A 374 -86.40 43.57 -20.27
CA LYS A 374 -85.08 42.93 -20.13
C LYS A 374 -84.61 42.20 -21.42
N LYS A 375 -85.31 42.31 -22.55
CA LYS A 375 -84.77 42.01 -23.91
C LYS A 375 -84.41 43.24 -24.73
N ARG A 376 -84.78 44.46 -24.30
CA ARG A 376 -84.31 45.71 -24.93
C ARG A 376 -82.95 46.11 -24.35
N GLU A 377 -82.04 45.15 -24.47
CA GLU A 377 -80.72 45.15 -23.87
C GLU A 377 -79.67 45.65 -24.87
N GLU A 378 -79.87 46.75 -25.60
CA GLU A 378 -78.81 47.24 -26.52
C GLU A 378 -77.51 47.59 -25.75
N GLY A 379 -77.64 48.14 -24.54
CA GLY A 379 -76.52 48.35 -23.60
C GLY A 379 -76.05 47.10 -22.82
N ARG A 380 -76.70 45.95 -22.98
CA ARG A 380 -76.27 44.67 -22.36
C ARG A 380 -75.93 43.58 -23.39
N LEU A 381 -76.39 43.71 -24.63
CA LEU A 381 -75.86 43.07 -25.83
C LEU A 381 -74.46 43.61 -26.12
N SER A 382 -74.21 44.92 -26.03
CA SER A 382 -72.84 45.43 -26.06
C SER A 382 -72.00 44.89 -24.88
N SER A 383 -72.61 44.64 -23.71
CA SER A 383 -71.92 43.94 -22.60
C SER A 383 -71.70 42.44 -22.88
N LEU A 384 -72.61 41.77 -23.60
CA LEU A 384 -72.53 40.37 -23.98
C LEU A 384 -71.58 40.14 -25.16
N GLU A 385 -71.48 41.10 -26.08
CA GLU A 385 -70.49 41.17 -27.13
C GLU A 385 -69.12 41.51 -26.56
N ASN A 386 -69.01 42.43 -25.59
CA ASN A 386 -67.77 42.65 -24.83
C ASN A 386 -67.38 41.40 -24.03
N VAL A 387 -68.32 40.68 -23.41
CA VAL A 387 -68.06 39.41 -22.72
C VAL A 387 -67.76 38.27 -23.70
N GLN A 388 -68.35 38.24 -24.90
CA GLN A 388 -67.97 37.31 -25.97
C GLN A 388 -66.61 37.65 -26.59
N GLN A 389 -66.25 38.93 -26.71
CA GLN A 389 -64.93 39.37 -27.15
C GLN A 389 -63.90 39.04 -26.06
N GLN A 390 -64.20 39.29 -24.78
CA GLN A 390 -63.36 38.85 -23.65
C GLN A 390 -63.27 37.33 -23.58
N LEU A 391 -64.33 36.57 -23.87
CA LEU A 391 -64.28 35.10 -23.97
C LEU A 391 -63.42 34.65 -25.15
N LYS A 392 -63.54 35.28 -26.32
CA LYS A 392 -62.69 34.98 -27.49
C LYS A 392 -61.24 35.40 -27.27
N GLN A 393 -60.99 36.48 -26.54
CA GLN A 393 -59.65 36.92 -26.11
C GLN A 393 -59.08 36.01 -25.02
N MET A 394 -59.88 35.57 -24.05
CA MET A 394 -59.52 34.57 -23.04
C MET A 394 -59.23 33.22 -23.67
N GLN A 395 -60.04 32.81 -24.65
CA GLN A 395 -59.87 31.56 -25.37
C GLN A 395 -58.60 31.61 -26.22
N LYS A 396 -58.38 32.67 -27.02
CA LYS A 396 -57.10 32.88 -27.71
C LYS A 396 -55.92 32.94 -26.74
N ALA A 397 -56.04 33.68 -25.64
CA ALA A 397 -55.00 33.73 -24.60
C ALA A 397 -54.90 32.43 -23.78
N ASN A 398 -55.75 31.42 -24.00
CA ASN A 398 -55.57 30.06 -23.51
C ASN A 398 -54.93 29.19 -24.59
N GLU A 399 -55.35 29.30 -25.84
CA GLU A 399 -54.72 28.66 -27.02
C GLU A 399 -53.24 29.08 -27.14
N ASP A 400 -52.93 30.38 -27.00
CA ASP A 400 -51.58 30.94 -26.95
C ASP A 400 -50.78 30.42 -25.74
N LYS A 401 -51.40 30.30 -24.56
CA LYS A 401 -50.76 29.73 -23.36
C LYS A 401 -50.54 28.24 -23.50
N GLU A 402 -51.45 27.51 -24.14
CA GLU A 402 -51.34 26.08 -24.40
C GLU A 402 -50.20 25.85 -25.39
N CYS A 403 -50.09 26.66 -26.45
CA CYS A 403 -48.94 26.69 -27.35
C CYS A 403 -47.63 27.02 -26.61
N GLN A 404 -47.62 27.99 -25.68
CA GLN A 404 -46.44 28.27 -24.83
C GLN A 404 -46.11 27.10 -23.90
N ILE A 405 -47.11 26.44 -23.32
CA ILE A 405 -46.93 25.26 -22.47
C ILE A 405 -46.41 24.07 -23.30
N GLU A 406 -46.87 23.91 -24.55
CA GLU A 406 -46.36 22.90 -25.49
C GLU A 406 -44.92 23.21 -25.94
N ALA A 407 -44.60 24.48 -26.22
CA ALA A 407 -43.24 24.93 -26.50
C ALA A 407 -42.30 24.65 -25.31
N VAL A 408 -42.68 25.05 -24.09
CA VAL A 408 -41.91 24.78 -22.86
C VAL A 408 -41.85 23.28 -22.53
N ARG A 409 -42.87 22.48 -22.87
CA ARG A 409 -42.81 21.00 -22.82
C ARG A 409 -41.83 20.44 -23.85
N GLY A 410 -41.73 21.04 -25.03
CA GLY A 410 -40.76 20.71 -26.08
C GLY A 410 -39.33 21.04 -25.66
N GLU A 411 -39.07 22.26 -25.21
CA GLU A 411 -37.81 22.71 -24.62
C GLU A 411 -37.41 21.82 -23.44
N ARG A 412 -38.34 21.51 -22.52
CA ARG A 412 -38.08 20.57 -21.41
C ARG A 412 -37.70 19.18 -21.90
N LYS A 413 -38.30 18.66 -22.97
CA LYS A 413 -37.88 17.37 -23.56
C LYS A 413 -36.48 17.47 -24.17
N GLY A 414 -36.18 18.56 -24.89
CA GLY A 414 -34.84 18.83 -25.45
C GLY A 414 -33.76 18.92 -24.36
N LEU A 415 -34.00 19.73 -23.33
CA LEU A 415 -33.12 19.89 -22.17
C LEU A 415 -32.96 18.58 -21.37
N LEU A 416 -34.01 17.76 -21.23
CA LEU A 416 -33.90 16.43 -20.62
C LEU A 416 -33.02 15.50 -21.45
N HIS A 417 -33.21 15.42 -22.77
CA HIS A 417 -32.33 14.62 -23.63
C HIS A 417 -30.89 15.14 -23.67
N GLN A 418 -30.69 16.46 -23.64
CA GLN A 418 -29.36 17.06 -23.53
C GLN A 418 -28.70 16.72 -22.19
N LEU A 419 -29.44 16.77 -21.08
CA LEU A 419 -28.96 16.41 -19.75
C LEU A 419 -28.73 14.89 -19.59
N GLU A 420 -29.50 14.05 -20.28
CA GLU A 420 -29.24 12.61 -20.41
C GLU A 420 -27.98 12.34 -21.25
N ALA A 421 -27.77 13.08 -22.34
CA ALA A 421 -26.57 12.99 -23.17
C ALA A 421 -25.31 13.45 -22.40
N GLU A 422 -25.37 14.56 -21.66
CA GLU A 422 -24.27 15.00 -20.79
C GLU A 422 -24.03 14.02 -19.64
N ARG A 423 -25.08 13.44 -19.03
CA ARG A 423 -24.91 12.34 -18.06
C ARG A 423 -24.29 11.10 -18.69
N LYS A 424 -24.56 10.80 -19.96
CA LYS A 424 -23.93 9.68 -20.69
C LYS A 424 -22.45 9.98 -20.96
N LYS A 425 -22.13 11.16 -21.51
CA LYS A 425 -20.74 11.63 -21.69
C LYS A 425 -19.96 11.65 -20.37
N SER A 426 -20.54 12.14 -19.28
CA SER A 426 -19.94 12.15 -17.94
C SER A 426 -19.64 10.73 -17.44
N ARG A 427 -20.56 9.76 -17.64
CA ARG A 427 -20.31 8.35 -17.31
C ARG A 427 -19.23 7.73 -18.20
N GLU A 428 -19.20 8.07 -19.49
CA GLU A 428 -18.18 7.59 -20.44
C GLU A 428 -16.80 8.17 -20.11
N ALA A 429 -16.71 9.47 -19.78
CA ALA A 429 -15.50 10.12 -19.31
C ALA A 429 -15.03 9.56 -17.97
N HIS A 430 -15.92 9.35 -16.99
CA HIS A 430 -15.57 8.69 -15.73
C HIS A 430 -15.13 7.23 -15.94
N ALA A 431 -15.70 6.50 -16.90
CA ALA A 431 -15.26 5.16 -17.25
C ALA A 431 -13.87 5.17 -17.92
N MET A 432 -13.58 6.16 -18.77
CA MET A 432 -12.24 6.36 -19.35
C MET A 432 -11.21 6.73 -18.27
N VAL A 433 -11.53 7.66 -17.37
CA VAL A 433 -10.65 8.03 -16.23
C VAL A 433 -10.42 6.84 -15.30
N ALA A 434 -11.45 6.06 -14.99
CA ALA A 434 -11.31 4.85 -14.18
C ALA A 434 -10.52 3.74 -14.89
N GLY A 435 -10.67 3.59 -16.22
CA GLY A 435 -9.89 2.64 -17.02
C GLY A 435 -8.41 3.02 -17.12
N ILE A 436 -8.11 4.31 -17.27
CA ILE A 436 -6.73 4.84 -17.25
C ILE A 436 -6.13 4.68 -15.85
N GLY A 437 -6.88 5.03 -14.80
CA GLY A 437 -6.45 4.95 -13.39
C GLY A 437 -6.32 3.54 -12.81
N GLN A 438 -6.71 2.49 -13.55
CA GLN A 438 -6.42 1.09 -13.15
C GLN A 438 -5.01 0.63 -13.56
N GLY A 439 -4.31 1.40 -14.39
CA GLY A 439 -2.87 1.24 -14.61
C GLY A 439 -2.05 2.09 -13.62
N SER A 440 -1.16 1.46 -12.85
CA SER A 440 -0.10 2.13 -12.06
C SER A 440 -0.50 2.97 -10.82
N GLY A 441 -1.21 2.35 -9.87
CA GLY A 441 -0.99 2.58 -8.42
C GLY A 441 -1.65 3.79 -7.76
N GLY A 442 -1.86 3.69 -6.43
CA GLY A 442 -2.38 4.78 -5.59
C GLY A 442 -3.80 4.58 -5.02
N ILE A 443 -4.04 3.50 -4.27
CA ILE A 443 -5.30 3.31 -3.53
C ILE A 443 -5.25 4.09 -2.21
N GLU A 444 -5.41 5.42 -2.27
CA GLU A 444 -5.41 6.27 -1.07
C GLU A 444 -6.49 7.37 -1.09
N ASP A 445 -6.77 8.00 -2.24
CA ASP A 445 -7.48 9.29 -2.33
C ASP A 445 -9.03 9.22 -2.40
N PHE A 446 -9.63 8.03 -2.34
CA PHE A 446 -11.09 7.84 -2.59
C PHE A 446 -11.96 7.74 -1.31
N MET A 447 -11.56 8.37 -0.20
CA MET A 447 -12.28 8.26 1.08
C MET A 447 -12.58 9.56 1.84
N GLU A 448 -12.23 10.75 1.32
CA GLU A 448 -12.47 12.03 2.02
C GLU A 448 -13.63 12.89 1.46
N ARG A 449 -14.56 12.29 0.68
CA ARG A 449 -15.82 12.96 0.30
C ARG A 449 -17.05 12.07 0.43
N GLY A 450 -17.86 12.38 1.44
CA GLY A 450 -19.31 12.25 1.35
C GLY A 450 -19.99 11.07 2.06
N ASP A 451 -21.23 11.35 2.43
CA ASP A 451 -22.37 10.45 2.61
C ASP A 451 -22.31 9.32 3.65
N SER A 452 -23.02 9.60 4.75
CA SER A 452 -23.56 8.69 5.76
C SER A 452 -24.57 7.65 5.25
N CYS A 453 -24.55 7.32 3.96
CA CYS A 453 -25.56 6.50 3.29
C CYS A 453 -25.19 5.00 3.25
N ARG A 454 -26.11 4.14 3.76
CA ARG A 454 -26.07 2.66 3.79
C ARG A 454 -24.97 2.02 4.64
N ARG A 455 -25.33 1.64 5.88
CA ARG A 455 -24.51 0.76 6.75
C ARG A 455 -24.58 -0.74 6.40
N ASP A 456 -25.49 -1.17 5.52
CA ASP A 456 -25.88 -2.58 5.40
C ASP A 456 -25.18 -3.40 4.29
N SER A 457 -24.35 -2.77 3.45
CA SER A 457 -23.89 -3.38 2.19
C SER A 457 -22.48 -4.01 2.21
N PHE A 458 -21.94 -4.33 3.40
CA PHE A 458 -20.60 -4.92 3.54
C PHE A 458 -20.53 -6.44 3.78
N ALA A 459 -21.67 -7.13 3.88
CA ALA A 459 -21.70 -8.59 3.91
C ALA A 459 -21.28 -9.16 2.55
N ARG A 460 -20.06 -9.73 2.48
CA ARG A 460 -19.49 -10.27 1.24
C ARG A 460 -19.93 -11.71 1.02
N PHE A 461 -20.22 -12.43 2.11
CA PHE A 461 -20.61 -13.83 2.02
C PHE A 461 -22.10 -13.97 1.69
N ARG A 462 -22.41 -14.45 0.47
CA ARG A 462 -23.76 -14.92 0.09
C ARG A 462 -23.85 -16.43 0.29
N PRO A 463 -24.33 -16.93 1.45
CA PRO A 463 -24.46 -18.37 1.67
C PRO A 463 -25.44 -18.99 0.66
N SER A 464 -25.09 -20.18 0.16
CA SER A 464 -25.93 -20.90 -0.81
C SER A 464 -27.30 -21.24 -0.23
N ARG A 465 -28.33 -21.25 -1.09
CA ARG A 465 -29.73 -21.47 -0.71
C ARG A 465 -30.01 -22.86 -0.12
N ALA A 466 -29.06 -23.78 -0.25
CA ALA A 466 -29.10 -25.14 0.30
C ALA A 466 -28.52 -25.27 1.73
N TRP A 467 -28.01 -24.19 2.34
CA TRP A 467 -27.44 -24.26 3.70
C TRP A 467 -28.52 -24.29 4.78
N PRO A 468 -28.42 -25.18 5.80
CA PRO A 468 -29.29 -25.14 6.97
C PRO A 468 -29.29 -23.78 7.64
N GLU A 469 -30.45 -23.33 8.13
CA GLU A 469 -30.60 -21.96 8.67
C GLU A 469 -29.60 -21.64 9.78
N LEU A 470 -29.30 -22.61 10.64
CA LEU A 470 -28.41 -22.44 11.78
C LEU A 470 -26.98 -22.12 11.29
N CYS A 471 -26.47 -22.89 10.31
CA CYS A 471 -25.19 -22.63 9.63
C CYS A 471 -25.20 -21.28 8.90
N ARG A 472 -26.31 -20.92 8.25
CA ARG A 472 -26.47 -19.62 7.57
C ARG A 472 -26.43 -18.43 8.55
N ARG A 473 -27.10 -18.53 9.70
CA ARG A 473 -27.08 -17.49 10.75
C ARG A 473 -25.67 -17.32 11.34
N VAL A 474 -25.01 -18.44 11.66
CA VAL A 474 -23.62 -18.46 12.15
C VAL A 474 -22.65 -17.86 11.13
N ALA A 475 -22.77 -18.19 9.84
CA ALA A 475 -21.92 -17.64 8.79
C ALA A 475 -22.11 -16.11 8.61
N VAL A 476 -23.34 -15.60 8.70
CA VAL A 476 -23.62 -14.17 8.58
C VAL A 476 -23.12 -13.39 9.79
N GLU A 477 -23.23 -13.92 11.01
CA GLU A 477 -22.61 -13.27 12.18
C GLU A 477 -21.08 -13.39 12.17
N LEU A 478 -20.48 -14.46 11.65
CA LEU A 478 -19.04 -14.53 11.41
C LEU A 478 -18.56 -13.50 10.38
N ASP A 479 -19.31 -13.25 9.29
CA ASP A 479 -18.98 -12.18 8.32
C ASP A 479 -19.13 -10.78 8.95
N ARG A 480 -20.15 -10.57 9.80
CA ARG A 480 -20.32 -9.33 10.58
C ARG A 480 -19.20 -9.10 11.59
N VAL A 481 -18.79 -10.14 12.31
CA VAL A 481 -17.69 -10.10 13.28
C VAL A 481 -16.35 -9.91 12.56
N SER A 482 -16.10 -10.61 11.45
CA SER A 482 -14.84 -10.48 10.70
C SER A 482 -14.69 -9.08 10.07
N VAL A 483 -15.77 -8.50 9.53
CA VAL A 483 -15.77 -7.13 9.01
C VAL A 483 -15.56 -6.12 10.14
N ARG A 484 -16.20 -6.28 11.30
CA ARG A 484 -15.95 -5.42 12.48
C ARG A 484 -14.51 -5.54 12.99
N LEU A 485 -13.97 -6.76 13.05
CA LEU A 485 -12.59 -7.02 13.45
C LEU A 485 -11.60 -6.40 12.45
N LEU A 486 -11.86 -6.50 11.14
CA LEU A 486 -11.08 -5.86 10.08
C LEU A 486 -11.13 -4.32 10.16
N ILE A 487 -12.26 -3.74 10.56
CA ILE A 487 -12.38 -2.28 10.77
C ILE A 487 -11.56 -1.85 12.00
N LEU A 488 -11.63 -2.58 13.11
CA LEU A 488 -10.78 -2.36 14.30
C LEU A 488 -9.29 -2.49 13.97
N LEU A 489 -8.90 -3.59 13.35
CA LEU A 489 -7.55 -3.82 12.81
C LEU A 489 -7.11 -2.69 11.89
N ARG A 490 -7.98 -2.21 10.98
CA ARG A 490 -7.62 -1.13 10.06
C ARG A 490 -7.43 0.20 10.80
N LYS A 491 -8.25 0.49 11.81
CA LYS A 491 -8.20 1.77 12.55
C LYS A 491 -7.00 1.86 13.49
N ASP A 492 -6.76 0.83 14.30
CA ASP A 492 -5.86 0.95 15.45
C ASP A 492 -4.56 0.16 15.23
N MET A 493 -3.46 0.85 14.90
CA MET A 493 -2.16 0.19 14.65
C MET A 493 -1.63 -0.61 15.84
N MET A 494 -1.96 -0.19 17.08
CA MET A 494 -1.62 -0.94 18.29
C MET A 494 -2.28 -2.33 18.31
N VAL A 495 -3.52 -2.46 17.82
CA VAL A 495 -4.23 -3.75 17.73
C VAL A 495 -3.57 -4.66 16.68
N ARG A 496 -3.10 -4.10 15.55
CA ARG A 496 -2.29 -4.86 14.58
C ARG A 496 -0.99 -5.37 15.21
N ALA A 497 -0.27 -4.50 15.93
CA ALA A 497 0.99 -4.86 16.58
C ALA A 497 0.80 -5.97 17.64
N LEU A 498 -0.28 -5.90 18.43
CA LEU A 498 -0.64 -6.91 19.44
C LEU A 498 -1.00 -8.27 18.81
N ILE A 499 -1.70 -8.27 17.68
CA ILE A 499 -2.05 -9.51 16.97
C ILE A 499 -0.82 -10.11 16.26
N VAL A 500 0.07 -9.29 15.70
CA VAL A 500 1.34 -9.75 15.12
C VAL A 500 2.28 -10.30 16.20
N SER A 501 2.40 -9.66 17.36
CA SER A 501 3.22 -10.17 18.46
C SER A 501 2.64 -11.46 19.08
N TYR A 502 1.32 -11.56 19.19
CA TYR A 502 0.64 -12.81 19.60
C TYR A 502 0.89 -13.95 18.60
N LEU A 503 0.77 -13.71 17.29
CA LEU A 503 1.06 -14.71 16.27
C LEU A 503 2.54 -15.13 16.26
N LEU A 504 3.46 -14.18 16.45
CA LEU A 504 4.89 -14.46 16.59
C LEU A 504 5.16 -15.32 17.83
N PHE A 505 4.58 -14.95 18.98
CA PHE A 505 4.70 -15.71 20.23
C PHE A 505 4.15 -17.14 20.09
N MET A 506 2.96 -17.31 19.50
CA MET A 506 2.37 -18.62 19.23
C MET A 506 3.23 -19.45 18.25
N HIS A 507 3.87 -18.83 17.27
CA HIS A 507 4.77 -19.51 16.35
C HIS A 507 6.06 -19.98 17.04
N ILE A 508 6.64 -19.13 17.90
CA ILE A 508 7.81 -19.48 18.74
C ILE A 508 7.45 -20.59 19.73
N LEU A 509 6.27 -20.53 20.36
CA LEU A 509 5.76 -21.56 21.27
C LEU A 509 5.57 -22.91 20.55
N MET A 510 4.98 -22.90 19.36
CA MET A 510 4.84 -24.10 18.52
C MET A 510 6.19 -24.65 18.08
N TYR A 511 7.14 -23.80 17.69
CA TYR A 511 8.50 -24.22 17.34
C TYR A 511 9.21 -24.85 18.54
N ALA A 512 9.11 -24.23 19.72
CA ALA A 512 9.66 -24.77 20.96
C ALA A 512 9.01 -26.12 21.35
N LEU A 513 7.69 -26.27 21.19
CA LEU A 513 7.00 -27.54 21.43
C LEU A 513 7.42 -28.64 20.44
N VAL A 514 7.48 -28.33 19.13
CA VAL A 514 7.95 -29.28 18.10
C VAL A 514 9.40 -29.67 18.36
N HIS A 515 10.27 -28.70 18.69
CA HIS A 515 11.67 -28.98 19.01
C HIS A 515 11.82 -29.76 20.32
N HIS A 516 10.96 -29.55 21.33
CA HIS A 516 10.98 -30.31 22.58
C HIS A 516 10.46 -31.74 22.40
N ILE A 517 9.49 -31.95 21.50
CA ILE A 517 9.04 -33.29 21.10
C ILE A 517 10.14 -34.00 20.31
N ALA A 518 10.81 -33.31 19.37
CA ALA A 518 11.92 -33.86 18.59
C ALA A 518 13.23 -34.03 19.40
N SER A 519 13.40 -33.33 20.52
CA SER A 519 14.55 -33.47 21.42
C SER A 519 14.29 -34.40 22.62
N ARG A 520 13.11 -35.04 22.71
CA ARG A 520 12.97 -36.25 23.53
C ARG A 520 13.71 -37.38 22.80
N PRO A 521 14.80 -37.94 23.37
CA PRO A 521 15.43 -39.11 22.78
C PRO A 521 14.47 -40.30 22.86
N ASP A 522 14.37 -41.07 21.78
CA ASP A 522 13.52 -42.25 21.70
C ASP A 522 13.94 -43.33 22.70
N THR A 523 13.34 -43.29 23.88
CA THR A 523 13.38 -44.37 24.89
C THR A 523 12.39 -45.48 24.54
N ALA A 524 12.30 -45.80 23.24
CA ALA A 524 11.54 -46.89 22.67
C ALA A 524 12.54 -47.90 22.08
N ALA A 525 12.65 -49.08 22.71
CA ALA A 525 13.62 -50.09 22.30
C ALA A 525 13.36 -50.57 20.85
N SER A 526 14.39 -50.56 20.02
CA SER A 526 14.30 -51.08 18.66
C SER A 526 14.25 -52.62 18.68
N PRO A 527 13.23 -53.26 18.06
CA PRO A 527 13.27 -54.70 17.83
C PRO A 527 14.32 -55.02 16.74
N PRO A 528 15.02 -56.16 16.82
CA PRO A 528 16.07 -56.50 15.87
C PRO A 528 15.49 -56.82 14.49
N VAL A 529 15.88 -56.04 13.48
CA VAL A 529 15.52 -56.30 12.07
C VAL A 529 16.34 -57.49 11.55
N PRO A 530 15.69 -58.54 11.00
CA PRO A 530 16.39 -59.71 10.48
C PRO A 530 17.17 -59.40 9.19
N LYS A 531 18.34 -60.02 9.04
CA LYS A 531 19.14 -59.93 7.81
C LYS A 531 18.51 -60.77 6.69
N GLY A 532 18.21 -60.15 5.54
CA GLY A 532 18.06 -60.88 4.28
C GLY A 532 16.87 -60.47 3.40
N ALA A 533 17.09 -59.51 2.51
CA ALA A 533 16.28 -59.32 1.29
C ALA A 533 17.09 -58.56 0.21
N TYR A 534 17.80 -59.28 -0.66
CA TYR A 534 18.28 -58.72 -1.92
C TYR A 534 17.09 -58.59 -2.88
N ILE A 535 16.77 -57.38 -3.32
CA ILE A 535 15.84 -57.13 -4.45
C ILE A 535 16.52 -56.12 -5.39
N PRO A 536 16.63 -56.41 -6.71
CA PRO A 536 17.51 -55.66 -7.60
C PRO A 536 16.90 -54.36 -8.14
N THR A 537 17.78 -53.48 -8.60
CA THR A 537 17.48 -52.26 -9.35
C THR A 537 16.66 -52.53 -10.61
N ARG A 538 15.56 -51.79 -10.82
CA ARG A 538 14.95 -51.67 -12.15
C ARG A 538 14.37 -50.30 -12.46
N LEU A 539 14.85 -49.78 -13.58
CA LEU A 539 14.49 -48.57 -14.33
C LEU A 539 13.02 -48.10 -14.26
N ALA A 540 12.84 -46.84 -13.86
CA ALA A 540 11.95 -45.89 -14.51
C ALA A 540 12.57 -44.47 -14.34
N GLY A 541 12.51 -43.54 -15.30
CA GLY A 541 11.79 -43.58 -16.57
C GLY A 541 10.69 -42.52 -16.65
N ALA A 542 11.00 -41.26 -16.34
CA ALA A 542 10.05 -40.14 -16.38
C ALA A 542 10.64 -38.96 -17.17
N SER A 543 9.87 -38.46 -18.14
CA SER A 543 10.30 -37.46 -19.13
C SER A 543 10.08 -36.01 -18.67
N MET A 544 10.99 -35.11 -19.07
CA MET A 544 10.76 -33.66 -19.06
C MET A 544 9.55 -33.29 -19.94
N PRO A 545 8.56 -32.53 -19.44
CA PRO A 545 7.60 -31.84 -20.29
C PRO A 545 8.16 -30.46 -20.69
N THR A 546 8.40 -30.26 -21.99
CA THR A 546 8.64 -28.92 -22.54
C THR A 546 7.35 -28.10 -22.43
N ARG A 547 7.47 -26.82 -22.02
CA ARG A 547 6.35 -25.88 -22.04
C ARG A 547 6.50 -24.93 -23.24
N PRO A 548 5.49 -24.82 -24.14
CA PRO A 548 5.56 -23.92 -25.28
C PRO A 548 5.36 -22.46 -24.87
N GLY A 549 5.81 -21.55 -25.73
CA GLY A 549 5.61 -20.11 -25.55
C GLY A 549 4.24 -19.61 -26.01
N MET A 550 3.86 -18.48 -25.45
CA MET A 550 2.97 -17.45 -25.98
C MET A 550 3.67 -16.10 -25.70
N GLY A 551 3.47 -15.03 -26.47
CA GLY A 551 2.39 -14.77 -27.42
C GLY A 551 1.58 -13.59 -26.94
#